data_AF-A0A6G3XCQ6-F1
#
_entry.id   AF-A0A6G3XCQ6-F1
#
_cell.length_a   1.000
_cell.length_b   1.000
_cell.length_c   1.000
_cell.angle_alpha   90.00
_cell.angle_beta   90.00
_cell.angle_gamma   90.00
#
_symmetry.space_group_name_H-M   'P 1'
#
loop_
_entity.id
_entity.type
_entity.pdbx_description
1 polymer ?
#
loop_
_entity_poly.entity_id
_entity_poly.type
_entity_poly.pdbx_seq_one_letter_code
_entity_poly.pdbx_strand_id
1 'polypeptide(L)'
;MKIGIKRINRVTVTATVTLTAGAVLAGSAFASTAHAATPPTPKIVAKGGFVMNNGTGKTLFTKSADTRRATGSTTKIMTALVVLSQKNVNLKS
;
A
#
# COMPACT_ATOMS: atom_id res chain seq x y z
N MET A 1 55.13 16.88 -24.57
CA MET A 1 53.89 16.84 -25.38
C MET A 1 52.81 17.62 -24.65
N LYS A 2 52.27 18.68 -25.25
CA LYS A 2 51.16 19.49 -24.69
C LYS A 2 49.84 18.75 -24.94
N ILE A 3 49.15 18.32 -23.89
CA ILE A 3 47.83 17.70 -24.00
C ILE A 3 46.80 18.82 -24.15
N GLY A 4 46.45 19.14 -25.40
CA GLY A 4 45.41 20.12 -25.72
C GLY A 4 44.03 19.51 -25.45
N ILE A 5 43.28 20.08 -24.52
CA ILE A 5 41.87 19.77 -24.34
C ILE A 5 41.13 20.21 -25.61
N LYS A 6 40.69 19.23 -26.40
CA LYS A 6 39.98 19.45 -27.67
C LYS A 6 38.69 20.23 -27.39
N ARG A 7 38.58 21.46 -27.91
CA ARG A 7 37.35 22.26 -27.83
C ARG A 7 36.20 21.45 -28.43
N ILE A 8 35.28 21.00 -27.60
CA ILE A 8 34.05 20.35 -28.04
C ILE A 8 33.16 21.43 -28.66
N ASN A 9 32.84 21.30 -29.94
CA ASN A 9 31.96 22.24 -30.63
C ASN A 9 30.57 22.22 -29.97
N ARG A 10 30.04 23.40 -29.62
CA ARG A 10 28.71 23.52 -29.02
C ARG A 10 27.61 22.86 -29.86
N VAL A 11 27.79 22.82 -31.18
CA VAL A 11 26.89 22.19 -32.15
C VAL A 11 26.78 20.67 -31.96
N THR A 12 27.88 19.98 -31.66
CA THR A 12 27.85 18.53 -31.41
C THR A 12 27.26 18.20 -30.05
N VAL A 13 27.40 19.09 -29.06
CA VAL A 13 26.76 18.93 -27.73
C VAL A 13 25.25 19.13 -27.82
N THR A 14 24.79 20.15 -28.53
CA THR A 14 23.34 20.40 -28.67
C THR A 14 22.66 19.28 -29.44
N ALA A 15 23.30 18.75 -30.49
CA ALA A 15 22.74 17.64 -31.28
C ALA A 15 22.63 16.34 -30.47
N THR A 16 23.61 16.01 -29.63
CA THR A 16 23.55 14.80 -28.80
C THR A 16 22.54 14.95 -27.67
N VAL A 17 22.42 16.14 -27.08
CA VAL A 17 21.42 16.43 -26.04
C VAL A 17 20.00 16.34 -26.60
N THR A 18 19.73 16.91 -27.78
CA THR A 18 18.39 16.84 -28.38
C THR A 18 18.01 15.43 -28.82
N LEU A 19 18.94 14.66 -29.38
CA LEU A 19 18.68 13.26 -29.73
C LEU A 19 18.38 12.40 -28.50
N THR A 20 19.16 12.58 -27.43
CA THR A 20 18.98 11.81 -26.19
C THR A 20 17.67 12.20 -25.50
N ALA A 21 17.35 13.49 -25.43
CA ALA A 21 16.09 13.97 -24.87
C ALA A 21 14.88 13.47 -25.68
N GLY A 22 14.96 13.49 -27.01
CA GLY A 22 13.93 12.95 -27.89
C GLY A 22 13.74 11.45 -27.71
N ALA A 23 14.83 10.68 -27.58
CA ALA A 23 14.77 9.24 -27.33
C ALA A 23 14.15 8.90 -25.97
N VAL A 24 14.50 9.65 -24.90
CA VAL A 24 13.91 9.44 -23.56
C VAL A 24 12.42 9.77 -23.56
N LEU A 25 12.01 10.85 -24.24
CA LEU A 25 10.61 11.25 -24.33
C LEU A 25 9.78 10.29 -25.20
N ALA A 26 10.34 9.78 -26.30
CA ALA A 26 9.69 8.76 -27.12
C ALA A 26 9.61 7.41 -26.39
N GLY A 27 10.63 7.05 -25.62
CA GLY A 27 10.68 5.82 -24.82
C GLY A 27 9.71 5.81 -23.65
N SER A 28 9.41 6.96 -23.03
CA SER A 28 8.48 7.04 -21.91
C SER A 28 7.03 6.78 -22.30
N ALA A 29 6.65 6.98 -23.56
CA ALA A 29 5.32 6.63 -24.09
C ALA A 29 5.08 5.10 -24.12
N PHE A 30 6.16 4.30 -24.10
CA PHE A 30 6.11 2.83 -24.07
C PHE A 30 6.42 2.27 -22.68
N ALA A 31 6.62 3.12 -21.67
CA ALA A 31 6.78 2.68 -20.30
C ALA A 31 5.43 2.17 -19.78
N SER A 32 5.23 0.86 -19.81
CA SER A 32 4.07 0.22 -19.19
C SER A 32 4.12 0.44 -17.67
N THR A 33 3.02 0.86 -17.07
CA THR A 33 2.86 0.82 -15.62
C THR A 33 2.94 -0.63 -15.16
N ALA A 34 3.89 -0.96 -14.28
CA ALA A 34 3.93 -2.26 -13.63
C ALA A 34 2.77 -2.34 -12.64
N HIS A 35 1.64 -2.93 -13.07
CA HIS A 35 0.51 -3.17 -12.18
C HIS A 35 0.81 -4.42 -11.36
N ALA A 36 1.02 -4.26 -10.06
CA ALA A 36 1.09 -5.39 -9.15
C ALA A 36 -0.24 -6.16 -9.23
N ALA A 37 -0.18 -7.44 -9.58
CA ALA A 37 -1.37 -8.29 -9.62
C ALA A 37 -2.07 -8.28 -8.27
N THR A 38 -3.40 -8.15 -8.27
CA THR A 38 -4.17 -8.25 -7.03
C THR A 38 -4.03 -9.66 -6.49
N PRO A 39 -3.57 -9.84 -5.24
CA PRO A 39 -3.45 -11.19 -4.67
C PRO A 39 -4.83 -11.86 -4.62
N PRO A 40 -4.89 -13.19 -4.83
CA PRO A 40 -6.14 -13.91 -4.77
C PRO A 40 -6.77 -13.79 -3.38
N THR A 41 -8.10 -13.78 -3.33
CA THR A 41 -8.82 -13.75 -2.05
C THR A 41 -8.47 -15.00 -1.23
N PRO A 42 -8.07 -14.84 0.05
CA PRO A 42 -7.69 -15.98 0.88
C PRO A 42 -8.88 -16.88 1.14
N LYS A 43 -8.64 -18.20 1.19
CA LYS A 43 -9.64 -19.20 1.57
C LYS A 43 -9.48 -19.55 3.04
N ILE A 44 -10.56 -19.48 3.80
CA ILE A 44 -10.59 -19.88 5.21
C ILE A 44 -11.55 -21.07 5.40
N VAL A 45 -11.16 -22.00 6.27
CA VAL A 45 -11.97 -23.15 6.68
C VAL A 45 -13.10 -22.73 7.65
N ALA A 46 -12.91 -21.62 8.37
CA ALA A 46 -13.88 -21.10 9.32
C ALA A 46 -15.24 -20.76 8.68
N LYS A 47 -16.30 -20.83 9.50
CA LYS A 47 -17.69 -20.53 9.09
C LYS A 47 -17.94 -19.06 8.73
N GLY A 48 -17.04 -18.16 9.14
CA GLY A 48 -17.05 -16.75 8.76
C GLY A 48 -15.71 -16.08 9.04
N GLY A 49 -15.52 -14.88 8.52
CA GLY A 49 -14.30 -14.09 8.71
C GLY A 49 -14.46 -12.68 8.16
N PHE A 50 -13.75 -11.74 8.77
CA PHE A 50 -13.76 -10.33 8.40
C PHE A 50 -12.37 -9.74 8.64
N VAL A 51 -11.87 -8.95 7.69
CA VAL A 51 -10.61 -8.20 7.84
C VAL A 51 -10.84 -6.77 7.39
N MET A 52 -10.36 -5.82 8.18
CA MET A 52 -10.50 -4.39 7.94
C MET A 52 -9.17 -3.68 8.20
N ASN A 53 -8.91 -2.63 7.43
CA ASN A 53 -7.84 -1.69 7.74
C ASN A 53 -8.26 -0.81 8.93
N ASN A 54 -7.52 -0.86 10.03
CA ASN A 54 -7.86 -0.11 11.25
C ASN A 54 -7.79 1.42 11.11
N GLY A 55 -6.95 1.93 10.20
CA GLY A 55 -6.79 3.38 9.99
C GLY A 55 -7.85 3.99 9.07
N THR A 56 -8.37 3.21 8.10
CA THR A 56 -9.34 3.71 7.11
C THR A 56 -10.74 3.14 7.25
N GLY A 57 -10.92 2.11 8.07
CA GLY A 57 -12.18 1.35 8.15
C GLY A 57 -12.49 0.52 6.90
N LYS A 58 -11.57 0.46 5.91
CA LYS A 58 -11.81 -0.25 4.66
C LYS A 58 -11.86 -1.75 4.88
N THR A 59 -12.94 -2.40 4.43
CA THR A 59 -13.03 -3.87 4.38
C THR A 59 -12.03 -4.42 3.35
N LEU A 60 -11.25 -5.41 3.78
CA LEU A 60 -10.24 -6.10 2.96
C LEU A 60 -10.65 -7.55 2.64
N PHE A 61 -11.46 -8.17 3.51
CA PHE A 61 -11.97 -9.52 3.31
C PHE A 61 -13.29 -9.71 4.07
N THR A 62 -14.23 -10.46 3.50
CA THR A 62 -15.47 -10.88 4.16
C THR A 62 -15.88 -12.29 3.75
N LYS A 63 -16.36 -13.06 4.72
CA LYS A 63 -17.07 -14.34 4.53
C LYS A 63 -18.14 -14.43 5.62
N SER A 64 -19.41 -14.35 5.25
CA SER A 64 -20.55 -14.44 6.19
C SER A 64 -20.39 -13.55 7.45
N ALA A 65 -19.86 -12.33 7.29
CA ALA A 65 -19.47 -11.48 8.42
C ALA A 65 -20.66 -11.08 9.32
N ASP A 66 -21.82 -10.80 8.73
CA ASP A 66 -23.01 -10.32 9.47
C ASP A 66 -23.92 -11.46 9.96
N THR A 67 -23.50 -12.71 9.78
CA THR A 67 -24.27 -13.87 10.27
C THR A 67 -24.17 -13.96 11.79
N ARG A 68 -25.31 -13.94 12.49
CA ARG A 68 -25.37 -14.10 13.94
C ARG A 68 -24.81 -15.47 14.37
N ARG A 69 -23.88 -15.45 15.33
CA ARG A 69 -23.22 -16.64 15.90
C ARG A 69 -23.00 -16.43 17.39
N ALA A 70 -22.90 -17.53 18.15
CA ALA A 70 -22.48 -17.45 19.54
C ALA A 70 -21.05 -16.88 19.62
N THR A 71 -20.86 -15.85 20.45
CA THR A 71 -19.59 -15.13 20.62
C THR A 71 -18.64 -15.83 21.59
N GLY A 72 -19.15 -16.65 22.51
CA GLY A 72 -18.32 -17.35 23.49
C GLY A 72 -17.46 -16.37 24.30
N SER A 73 -16.17 -16.66 24.46
CA SER A 73 -15.25 -15.79 25.20
C SER A 73 -15.05 -14.40 24.60
N THR A 74 -15.35 -14.16 23.31
CA THR A 74 -15.22 -12.82 22.72
C THR A 74 -16.25 -11.83 23.24
N THR A 75 -17.33 -12.29 23.91
CA THR A 75 -18.24 -11.43 24.69
C THR A 75 -17.47 -10.54 25.68
N LYS A 76 -16.34 -11.04 26.22
CA LYS A 76 -15.50 -10.27 27.16
C LYS A 76 -14.94 -8.98 26.56
N ILE A 77 -14.86 -8.86 25.23
CA ILE A 77 -14.42 -7.62 24.57
C ILE A 77 -15.42 -6.50 24.86
N MET A 78 -16.72 -6.74 24.73
CA MET A 78 -17.74 -5.73 25.06
C MET A 78 -17.81 -5.46 26.56
N THR A 79 -17.62 -6.48 27.39
CA THR A 79 -17.51 -6.27 28.85
C THR A 79 -16.35 -5.34 29.20
N ALA A 80 -15.16 -5.60 28.65
CA ALA A 80 -13.99 -4.75 28.86
C ALA A 80 -14.21 -3.34 28.32
N LEU A 81 -14.79 -3.19 27.12
CA LEU A 81 -15.12 -1.89 26.54
C LEU A 81 -16.03 -1.08 27.47
N VAL A 82 -17.07 -1.70 28.03
CA VAL A 82 -17.99 -1.05 28.97
C VAL A 82 -17.27 -0.57 30.23
N VAL A 83 -16.42 -1.42 30.83
CA VAL A 83 -15.65 -1.08 32.04
C VAL A 83 -14.66 0.04 31.75
N LEU A 84 -13.89 -0.06 30.67
CA LEU A 84 -12.89 0.93 30.28
C LEU A 84 -13.51 2.27 29.83
N SER A 85 -14.79 2.27 29.45
CA SER A 85 -15.52 3.50 29.12
C SER A 85 -16.06 4.24 30.34
N GLN A 86 -16.02 3.65 31.54
CA GLN A 86 -16.46 4.31 32.77
C GLN A 86 -15.44 5.34 33.25
N LYS A 87 -15.92 6.47 33.77
CA LYS A 87 -15.05 7.48 34.40
C LYS A 87 -14.63 7.01 35.79
N ASN A 88 -13.39 7.33 36.18
CA ASN A 88 -12.84 7.11 37.52
C ASN A 88 -12.79 5.64 37.97
N VAL A 89 -12.72 4.68 37.04
CA VAL A 89 -12.47 3.28 37.40
C VAL A 89 -11.02 3.11 37.88
N ASN A 90 -10.84 2.52 39.05
CA ASN A 90 -9.53 2.09 39.53
C ASN A 90 -9.16 0.75 38.90
N LEU A 91 -8.05 0.72 38.16
CA LEU A 91 -7.50 -0.47 37.50
C LEU A 91 -6.25 -1.01 38.20
N LYS A 92 -5.81 -0.38 39.29
CA LYS A 92 -4.65 -0.82 40.08
C LYS A 92 -5.13 -1.86 41.09
N SER A 93 -4.46 -3.01 41.13
CA SER A 93 -4.59 -4.03 42.19
C SER A 93 -3.45 -3.86 43.19
#